data_AF-A0A903VDF5-F1
#
_entry.id   AF-A0A903VDF5-F1
#
_cell.length_a   1.000
_cell.length_b   1.000
_cell.length_c   1.000
_cell.angle_alpha   90.00
_cell.angle_beta   90.00
_cell.angle_gamma   90.00
#
_symmetry.space_group_name_H-M   'P 1'
#
loop_
_entity.id
_entity.type
_entity.pdbx_description
1 polymer ?
#
loop_
_entity_poly.entity_id
_entity_poly.type
_entity_poly.pdbx_seq_one_letter_code
_entity_poly.pdbx_strand_id
1 'polypeptide(L)'
;MDIFIIGLMLASSVLGQPPAENKTCYQGNQKTAAECCPLPRMMEKSIADMCNSKYKALSPRVPPGVRKTEGSCVTQCIFTTIGGYNEKNNTLNIEAIRKAILTTTANAKAFLPLLNSSIDHCYPIISKDPQFLATPVSPIPEREGCSFLPPALMNCIKIDLFQVSIRK
;
A
#
# COMPACT_ATOMS: atom_id res chain seq x y z
N MET A 1 28.01 -1.40 39.55
CA MET A 1 27.31 -2.64 39.15
C MET A 1 26.41 -2.25 38.00
N ASP A 2 27.00 -1.89 36.85
CA ASP A 2 26.35 -0.98 35.88
C ASP A 2 26.72 -1.31 34.42
N ILE A 3 26.59 -2.57 33.98
CA ILE A 3 26.88 -2.96 32.58
C ILE A 3 25.82 -3.93 32.01
N PHE A 4 24.60 -4.03 32.57
CA PHE A 4 23.63 -5.05 32.12
C PHE A 4 22.29 -4.55 31.53
N ILE A 5 22.05 -3.23 31.42
CA ILE A 5 20.73 -2.71 31.01
C ILE A 5 20.64 -2.26 29.53
N ILE A 6 21.74 -2.20 28.77
CA ILE A 6 21.72 -1.60 27.42
C ILE A 6 21.42 -2.63 26.29
N GLY A 7 21.33 -3.92 26.60
CA GLY A 7 21.21 -4.97 25.56
C GLY A 7 19.80 -5.31 25.05
N LEU A 8 18.73 -4.81 25.69
CA LEU A 8 17.38 -5.40 25.57
C LEU A 8 16.32 -4.55 24.84
N MET A 9 16.71 -3.48 24.15
CA MET A 9 15.78 -2.54 23.49
C MET A 9 15.64 -2.68 21.97
N LEU A 10 16.27 -3.68 21.32
CA LEU A 10 16.27 -3.79 19.86
C LEU A 10 15.42 -4.94 19.28
N ALA A 11 14.73 -5.74 20.10
CA ALA A 11 14.06 -6.95 19.63
C ALA A 11 12.52 -6.86 19.47
N SER A 12 11.88 -5.72 19.74
CA SER A 12 10.41 -5.68 19.92
C SER A 12 9.59 -5.15 18.73
N SER A 13 10.20 -4.72 17.62
CA SER A 13 9.46 -4.06 16.53
C SER A 13 8.93 -5.01 15.43
N VAL A 14 9.35 -6.28 15.39
CA VAL A 14 8.97 -7.21 14.30
C VAL A 14 7.61 -7.90 14.53
N LEU A 15 7.14 -7.99 15.77
CA LEU A 15 5.92 -8.73 16.11
C LEU A 15 4.63 -8.05 15.62
N GLY A 16 4.63 -6.74 15.39
CA GLY A 16 3.47 -5.98 14.93
C GLY A 16 3.31 -5.88 13.41
N GLN A 17 4.27 -6.36 12.61
CA GLN A 17 4.23 -6.23 11.15
C GLN A 17 3.25 -7.23 10.51
N PRO A 18 2.67 -6.90 9.33
CA PRO A 18 1.76 -7.81 8.63
C PRO A 18 2.41 -9.18 8.40
N PRO A 19 1.63 -10.29 8.41
CA PRO A 19 2.18 -11.62 8.20
C PRO A 19 2.82 -11.76 6.82
N ALA A 20 3.69 -12.77 6.66
CA ALA A 20 4.29 -13.07 5.37
C ALA A 20 3.19 -13.44 4.34
N GLU A 21 3.39 -13.01 3.10
CA GLU A 21 2.47 -13.35 2.00
C GLU A 21 2.43 -14.86 1.76
N ASN A 22 1.27 -15.35 1.31
CA ASN A 22 1.13 -16.75 0.92
C ASN A 22 2.07 -17.08 -0.25
N LYS A 23 2.73 -18.25 -0.20
CA LYS A 23 3.62 -18.73 -1.26
C LYS A 23 2.93 -18.83 -2.62
N THR A 24 1.61 -19.04 -2.66
CA THR A 24 0.83 -19.07 -3.91
C THR A 24 0.86 -17.74 -4.66
N CYS A 25 1.06 -16.61 -3.97
CA CYS A 25 1.21 -15.28 -4.60
C CYS A 25 2.48 -15.14 -5.48
N TYR A 26 3.37 -16.14 -5.46
CA TYR A 26 4.62 -16.17 -6.23
C TYR A 26 4.59 -17.18 -7.38
N GLN A 27 3.51 -17.96 -7.53
CA GLN A 27 3.41 -19.00 -8.56
C GLN A 27 3.12 -18.43 -9.97
N GLY A 28 2.89 -17.12 -10.07
CA GLY A 28 2.50 -16.47 -11.32
C GLY A 28 1.06 -16.80 -11.72
N ASN A 29 0.48 -15.97 -12.59
CA ASN A 29 -0.83 -16.20 -13.16
C ASN A 29 -0.70 -16.39 -14.68
N GLN A 30 -1.55 -17.24 -15.27
CA GLN A 30 -1.60 -17.41 -16.74
C GLN A 30 -2.20 -16.21 -17.46
N LYS A 31 -3.08 -15.46 -16.80
CA LYS A 31 -3.67 -14.20 -17.27
C LYS A 31 -3.40 -13.10 -16.27
N THR A 32 -3.21 -11.89 -16.76
CA THR A 32 -3.11 -10.68 -15.94
C THR A 32 -4.49 -10.21 -15.49
N ALA A 33 -4.56 -9.47 -14.38
CA ALA A 33 -5.82 -8.90 -13.90
C ALA A 33 -6.48 -7.98 -14.95
N ALA A 34 -5.67 -7.26 -15.74
CA ALA A 34 -6.15 -6.36 -16.79
C ALA A 34 -6.82 -7.10 -17.96
N GLU A 35 -6.36 -8.32 -18.28
CA GLU A 35 -7.00 -9.17 -19.29
C GLU A 35 -8.36 -9.72 -18.84
N CYS A 36 -8.55 -9.88 -17.53
CA CYS A 36 -9.83 -10.34 -16.97
C CYS A 36 -10.80 -9.18 -16.71
N CYS A 37 -10.29 -8.04 -16.25
CA CYS A 37 -11.08 -6.86 -15.90
C CYS A 37 -10.27 -5.58 -16.20
N PRO A 38 -10.55 -4.86 -17.29
CA PRO A 38 -9.83 -3.64 -17.65
C PRO A 38 -10.29 -2.47 -16.77
N LEU A 39 -9.74 -2.40 -15.55
CA LEU A 39 -10.00 -1.28 -14.66
C LEU A 39 -9.34 0.00 -15.20
N PRO A 40 -10.00 1.17 -15.08
CA PRO A 40 -9.40 2.43 -15.47
C PRO A 40 -8.19 2.73 -14.59
N ARG A 41 -7.25 3.52 -15.12
CA ARG A 41 -6.11 3.96 -14.34
C ARG A 41 -6.58 4.87 -13.20
N MET A 42 -6.31 4.46 -11.97
CA MET A 42 -6.74 5.21 -10.79
C MET A 42 -5.83 6.39 -10.44
N MET A 43 -4.59 6.42 -10.93
CA MET A 43 -3.59 7.43 -10.58
C MET A 43 -3.01 8.07 -11.83
N GLU A 44 -2.57 9.33 -11.71
CA GLU A 44 -2.01 10.04 -12.84
C GLU A 44 -0.71 9.36 -13.32
N LYS A 45 -0.49 9.30 -14.64
CA LYS A 45 0.66 8.59 -15.19
C LYS A 45 1.98 9.20 -14.71
N SER A 46 2.08 10.53 -14.77
CA SER A 46 3.33 11.23 -14.47
C SER A 46 3.74 11.01 -13.00
N ILE A 47 2.79 11.07 -12.07
CA ILE A 47 3.00 10.78 -10.65
C ILE A 47 3.45 9.33 -10.45
N ALA A 48 2.77 8.38 -11.11
CA ALA A 48 3.14 6.96 -11.02
C ALA A 48 4.54 6.70 -11.58
N ASP A 49 4.90 7.30 -12.72
CA ASP A 49 6.21 7.16 -13.35
C ASP A 49 7.31 7.77 -12.46
N MET A 50 7.09 8.98 -11.93
CA MET A 50 8.00 9.66 -11.01
C MET A 50 8.30 8.79 -9.78
N CYS A 51 7.26 8.29 -9.10
CA CYS A 51 7.44 7.46 -7.91
C CYS A 51 8.09 6.11 -8.22
N ASN A 52 7.76 5.49 -9.37
CA ASN A 52 8.41 4.27 -9.82
C ASN A 52 9.91 4.48 -10.09
N SER A 53 10.27 5.54 -10.81
CA SER A 53 11.66 5.86 -11.12
C SER A 53 12.48 6.07 -9.84
N LYS A 54 11.89 6.66 -8.81
CA LYS A 54 12.58 6.95 -7.55
C LYS A 54 12.74 5.72 -6.66
N TYR A 55 11.71 4.87 -6.56
CA TYR A 55 11.65 3.86 -5.49
C TYR A 55 11.62 2.41 -5.95
N LYS A 56 11.32 2.10 -7.22
CA LYS A 56 11.11 0.70 -7.65
C LYS A 56 12.36 -0.16 -7.44
N ALA A 57 13.54 0.37 -7.74
CA ALA A 57 14.81 -0.34 -7.52
C ALA A 57 15.17 -0.46 -6.02
N LEU A 58 14.65 0.44 -5.18
CA LEU A 58 14.93 0.53 -3.74
C LEU A 58 13.94 -0.29 -2.89
N SER A 59 12.90 -0.84 -3.51
CA SER A 59 11.87 -1.65 -2.84
C SER A 59 11.74 -3.01 -3.55
N PRO A 60 12.80 -3.85 -3.51
CA PRO A 60 12.75 -5.17 -4.12
C PRO A 60 11.66 -6.03 -3.47
N ARG A 61 11.09 -6.95 -4.26
CA ARG A 61 10.12 -7.90 -3.74
C ARG A 61 10.79 -8.81 -2.70
N VAL A 62 10.17 -8.94 -1.53
CA VAL A 62 10.64 -9.88 -0.51
C VAL A 62 10.44 -11.34 -0.98
N PRO A 63 11.32 -12.29 -0.60
CA PRO A 63 11.14 -13.69 -0.93
C PRO A 63 9.87 -14.31 -0.31
N PRO A 64 9.36 -15.43 -0.87
CA PRO A 64 8.21 -16.14 -0.29
C PRO A 64 8.45 -16.55 1.16
N GLY A 65 7.45 -16.34 2.03
CA GLY A 65 7.53 -16.69 3.45
C GLY A 65 8.34 -15.74 4.31
N VAL A 66 9.00 -14.72 3.72
CA VAL A 66 9.69 -13.67 4.47
C VAL A 66 8.71 -12.55 4.78
N ARG A 67 8.69 -12.11 6.05
CA ARG A 67 7.86 -10.99 6.49
C ARG A 67 8.42 -9.68 5.94
N LYS A 68 7.53 -8.80 5.46
CA LYS A 68 7.91 -7.44 5.04
C LYS A 68 8.22 -6.60 6.26
N THR A 69 9.33 -5.87 6.21
CA THR A 69 9.70 -4.93 7.26
C THR A 69 9.17 -3.51 7.02
N GLU A 70 8.70 -3.23 5.81
CA GLU A 70 8.08 -1.96 5.42
C GLU A 70 7.03 -2.16 4.32
N GLY A 71 6.23 -1.13 4.07
CA GLY A 71 5.33 -1.04 2.93
C GLY A 71 6.03 -0.63 1.63
N SER A 72 5.22 -0.46 0.57
CA SER A 72 5.66 0.02 -0.74
C SER A 72 5.96 1.51 -0.70
N CYS A 73 7.23 1.88 -0.85
CA CYS A 73 7.65 3.27 -1.00
C CYS A 73 7.10 3.94 -2.27
N VAL A 74 6.88 3.16 -3.33
CA VAL A 74 6.21 3.66 -4.54
C VAL A 74 4.79 4.11 -4.20
N THR A 75 4.02 3.28 -3.48
CA THR A 75 2.64 3.62 -3.12
C THR A 75 2.57 4.76 -2.11
N GLN A 76 3.47 4.79 -1.12
CA GLN A 76 3.58 5.92 -0.21
C GLN A 76 3.87 7.22 -0.97
N CYS A 77 4.89 7.23 -1.84
CA CYS A 77 5.22 8.39 -2.67
C CYS A 77 4.01 8.91 -3.45
N ILE A 78 3.24 8.03 -4.08
CA ILE A 78 2.04 8.41 -4.82
C ILE A 78 1.04 9.09 -3.87
N PHE A 79 0.75 8.48 -2.71
CA PHE A 79 -0.23 9.01 -1.78
C PHE A 79 0.21 10.31 -1.14
N THR A 80 1.49 10.45 -0.78
CA THR A 80 2.05 11.72 -0.30
C THR A 80 1.94 12.80 -1.38
N THR A 81 2.27 12.49 -2.64
CA THR A 81 2.24 13.45 -3.75
C THR A 81 0.83 14.00 -4.00
N ILE A 82 -0.20 13.16 -3.90
CA ILE A 82 -1.59 13.60 -4.08
C ILE A 82 -2.22 14.19 -2.82
N GLY A 83 -1.45 14.32 -1.72
CA GLY A 83 -1.97 14.76 -0.41
C GLY A 83 -2.87 13.74 0.30
N GLY A 84 -2.86 12.49 -0.16
CA GLY A 84 -3.64 11.36 0.36
C GLY A 84 -3.01 10.64 1.55
N TYR A 85 -1.73 10.90 1.85
CA TYR A 85 -1.05 10.37 3.03
C TYR A 85 -0.22 11.46 3.71
N ASN A 86 -0.27 11.49 5.03
CA ASN A 86 0.51 12.39 5.87
C ASN A 86 1.55 11.57 6.65
N GLU A 87 2.81 11.76 6.28
CA GLU A 87 3.95 11.03 6.84
C GLU A 87 4.20 11.39 8.31
N LYS A 88 3.85 12.60 8.75
CA LYS A 88 4.14 13.08 10.11
C LYS A 88 3.31 12.41 11.18
N ASN A 89 2.07 12.04 10.84
CA ASN A 89 1.12 11.45 11.78
C ASN A 89 0.61 10.07 11.33
N ASN A 90 1.15 9.53 10.24
CA ASN A 90 0.77 8.24 9.67
C ASN A 90 -0.74 8.11 9.42
N THR A 91 -1.36 9.12 8.80
CA THR A 91 -2.81 9.12 8.50
C THR A 91 -3.11 9.25 7.01
N LEU A 92 -4.26 8.74 6.60
CA LEU A 92 -4.77 8.85 5.23
C LEU A 92 -5.78 9.99 5.11
N ASN A 93 -5.72 10.72 4.00
CA ASN A 93 -6.71 11.71 3.62
C ASN A 93 -7.55 11.17 2.47
N ILE A 94 -8.70 10.59 2.81
CA ILE A 94 -9.57 9.92 1.83
C ILE A 94 -10.15 10.91 0.80
N GLU A 95 -10.45 12.15 1.20
CA GLU A 95 -10.96 13.15 0.26
C GLU A 95 -9.94 13.50 -0.82
N ALA A 96 -8.67 13.65 -0.44
CA ALA A 96 -7.60 13.89 -1.40
C ALA A 96 -7.41 12.68 -2.34
N ILE A 97 -7.48 11.45 -1.82
CA ILE A 97 -7.40 10.23 -2.64
C ILE A 97 -8.56 10.17 -3.64
N ARG A 98 -9.81 10.39 -3.20
CA ARG A 98 -10.99 10.41 -4.08
C ARG A 98 -10.83 11.47 -5.17
N LYS A 99 -10.43 12.68 -4.80
CA LYS A 99 -10.21 13.78 -5.75
C LYS A 99 -9.17 13.43 -6.81
N ALA A 100 -8.03 12.86 -6.41
CA ALA A 100 -6.98 12.47 -7.35
C ALA A 100 -7.45 11.37 -8.32
N ILE A 101 -8.23 10.40 -7.84
CA ILE A 101 -8.76 9.35 -8.72
C ILE A 101 -9.83 9.90 -9.66
N LEU A 102 -10.71 10.79 -9.20
CA LEU A 102 -11.71 11.44 -10.03
C LEU A 102 -11.09 12.16 -11.23
N THR A 103 -9.97 12.87 -11.03
CA THR A 103 -9.25 13.55 -12.11
C THR A 103 -8.82 12.59 -13.22
N THR A 104 -8.50 11.35 -12.89
CA THR A 104 -7.99 10.35 -13.85
C THR A 104 -9.07 9.44 -14.42
N THR A 105 -10.21 9.35 -13.74
CA THR A 105 -11.32 8.44 -14.08
C THR A 105 -12.59 9.19 -14.51
N ALA A 106 -12.50 10.50 -14.79
CA ALA A 106 -13.64 11.34 -15.18
C ALA A 106 -14.46 10.77 -16.36
N ASN A 107 -13.80 10.07 -17.29
CA ASN A 107 -14.44 9.44 -18.45
C ASN A 107 -15.07 8.06 -18.15
N ALA A 108 -14.81 7.50 -16.96
CA ALA A 108 -15.29 6.21 -16.51
C ALA A 108 -16.39 6.37 -15.44
N LYS A 109 -17.48 7.08 -15.77
CA LYS A 109 -18.55 7.41 -14.80
C LYS A 109 -19.14 6.20 -14.07
N ALA A 110 -19.25 5.04 -14.75
CA ALA A 110 -19.75 3.80 -14.15
C ALA A 110 -18.80 3.19 -13.11
N PHE A 111 -17.51 3.55 -13.12
CA PHE A 111 -16.51 3.08 -12.18
C PHE A 111 -16.55 3.84 -10.84
N LEU A 112 -16.93 5.12 -10.86
CA LEU A 112 -16.87 5.99 -9.68
C LEU A 112 -17.68 5.48 -8.49
N PRO A 113 -18.92 4.97 -8.64
CA PRO A 113 -19.67 4.42 -7.51
C PRO A 113 -18.99 3.18 -6.91
N LEU A 114 -18.42 2.31 -7.75
CA LEU A 114 -17.70 1.12 -7.30
C LEU A 114 -16.46 1.51 -6.50
N LEU A 115 -15.67 2.44 -7.04
CA LEU A 115 -14.49 2.95 -6.35
C LEU A 115 -14.82 3.57 -5.00
N ASN A 116 -15.84 4.43 -4.93
CA ASN A 116 -16.23 5.07 -3.67
C ASN A 116 -16.67 4.03 -2.65
N SER A 117 -17.47 3.04 -3.06
CA SER A 117 -17.86 1.92 -2.20
C SER A 117 -16.65 1.13 -1.70
N SER A 118 -15.67 0.85 -2.57
CA SER A 118 -14.45 0.14 -2.18
C SER A 118 -13.61 0.96 -1.19
N ILE A 119 -13.52 2.27 -1.37
CA ILE A 119 -12.83 3.17 -0.42
C ILE A 119 -13.55 3.17 0.94
N ASP A 120 -14.88 3.29 0.95
CA ASP A 120 -15.70 3.29 2.16
C ASP A 120 -15.62 1.97 2.92
N HIS A 121 -15.52 0.86 2.20
CA HIS A 121 -15.30 -0.45 2.78
C HIS A 121 -13.89 -0.61 3.35
N CYS A 122 -12.86 -0.27 2.57
CA CYS A 122 -11.47 -0.55 2.91
C CYS A 122 -10.89 0.39 3.97
N TYR A 123 -11.19 1.69 3.90
CA TYR A 123 -10.60 2.68 4.80
C TYR A 123 -10.79 2.37 6.30
N PRO A 124 -12.01 2.11 6.81
CA PRO A 124 -12.22 1.88 8.24
C PRO A 124 -11.51 0.60 8.75
N ILE A 125 -11.33 -0.40 7.89
CA ILE A 125 -10.61 -1.65 8.21
C ILE A 125 -9.12 -1.33 8.31
N ILE A 126 -8.56 -0.72 7.26
CA ILE A 126 -7.11 -0.51 7.15
C ILE A 126 -6.59 0.55 8.13
N SER A 127 -7.32 1.65 8.32
CA SER A 127 -6.87 2.79 9.15
C SER A 127 -6.80 2.49 10.65
N LYS A 128 -7.43 1.41 11.10
CA LYS A 128 -7.51 1.03 12.52
C LYS A 128 -6.76 -0.26 12.83
N ASP A 129 -6.30 -0.98 11.82
CA ASP A 129 -5.63 -2.24 12.00
C ASP A 129 -4.18 -2.00 12.48
N PRO A 130 -3.80 -2.48 13.68
CA PRO A 130 -2.47 -2.28 14.23
C PRO A 130 -1.35 -2.77 13.32
N GLN A 131 -1.60 -3.78 12.47
CA GLN A 131 -0.58 -4.32 11.58
C GLN A 131 -0.13 -3.31 10.51
N PHE A 132 -1.05 -2.43 10.08
CA PHE A 132 -0.75 -1.39 9.09
C PHE A 132 -0.28 -0.08 9.73
N LEU A 133 -0.41 0.04 11.05
CA LEU A 133 0.08 1.16 11.85
C LEU A 133 1.46 0.88 12.47
N ALA A 134 1.97 -0.35 12.34
CA ALA A 134 3.29 -0.72 12.83
C ALA A 134 4.41 0.13 12.22
N THR A 135 5.41 0.48 13.04
CA THR A 135 6.57 1.25 12.60
C THR A 135 7.34 0.49 11.53
N PRO A 136 7.51 1.05 10.32
CA PRO A 136 8.25 0.40 9.26
C PRO A 136 9.76 0.48 9.53
N VAL A 137 10.47 -0.57 9.11
CA VAL A 137 11.93 -0.68 9.19
C VAL A 137 12.46 -0.87 7.78
N SER A 138 13.27 0.08 7.31
CA SER A 138 13.86 -0.03 5.98
C SER A 138 14.91 -1.14 5.95
N PRO A 139 14.95 -1.95 4.87
CA PRO A 139 16.08 -2.85 4.62
C PRO A 139 17.33 -2.10 4.12
N ILE A 140 17.23 -0.81 3.82
CA ILE A 140 18.32 0.04 3.34
C ILE A 140 18.82 0.89 4.51
N PRO A 141 20.09 0.76 4.95
CA PRO A 141 20.59 1.40 6.17
C PRO A 141 20.43 2.93 6.26
N GLU A 142 20.38 3.62 5.12
CA GLU A 142 20.37 5.09 5.04
C GLU A 142 18.99 5.68 4.72
N ARG A 143 17.92 4.89 4.83
CA ARG A 143 16.55 5.33 4.52
C ARG A 143 15.59 4.98 5.64
N GLU A 144 14.63 5.87 5.91
CA GLU A 144 13.48 5.54 6.75
C GLU A 144 12.55 4.55 6.07
N GLY A 145 11.95 3.64 6.85
CA GLY A 145 11.01 2.65 6.33
C GLY A 145 9.74 3.29 5.79
N CYS A 146 9.17 2.74 4.72
CA CYS A 146 7.89 3.22 4.18
C CYS A 146 6.71 2.58 4.91
N SER A 147 5.69 3.37 5.21
CA SER A 147 4.48 2.95 5.91
C SER A 147 3.74 1.83 5.17
N PHE A 148 3.20 0.90 5.95
CA PHE A 148 2.30 -0.14 5.47
C PHE A 148 0.91 0.39 5.09
N LEU A 149 0.54 1.59 5.56
CA LEU A 149 -0.81 2.11 5.46
C LEU A 149 -1.23 2.48 4.02
N PRO A 150 -0.46 3.25 3.22
CA PRO A 150 -0.79 3.51 1.82
C PRO A 150 -0.95 2.25 0.94
N PRO A 151 -0.02 1.28 0.94
CA PRO A 151 -0.18 0.08 0.13
C PRO A 151 -1.31 -0.83 0.62
N ALA A 152 -1.59 -0.89 1.93
CA ALA A 152 -2.70 -1.67 2.45
C ALA A 152 -4.05 -1.17 1.93
N LEU A 153 -4.28 0.15 1.95
CA LEU A 153 -5.50 0.74 1.41
C LEU A 153 -5.62 0.47 -0.10
N MET A 154 -4.56 0.74 -0.87
CA MET A 154 -4.56 0.54 -2.32
C MET A 154 -4.80 -0.94 -2.70
N ASN A 155 -4.20 -1.88 -1.97
CA ASN A 155 -4.41 -3.31 -2.23
C ASN A 155 -5.84 -3.74 -1.90
N CYS A 156 -6.40 -3.28 -0.78
CA CYS A 156 -7.80 -3.56 -0.44
C CYS A 156 -8.74 -3.05 -1.52
N ILE A 157 -8.60 -1.78 -1.96
CA ILE A 157 -9.43 -1.19 -3.01
C ILE A 157 -9.33 -2.01 -4.31
N LYS A 158 -8.12 -2.40 -4.73
CA LYS A 158 -7.93 -3.21 -5.95
C LYS A 158 -8.60 -4.58 -5.85
N ILE A 159 -8.47 -5.26 -4.71
CA ILE A 159 -9.06 -6.57 -4.49
C ILE A 159 -10.59 -6.47 -4.50
N ASP A 160 -11.15 -5.52 -3.76
CA ASP A 160 -12.59 -5.31 -3.68
C ASP A 160 -13.17 -4.95 -5.06
N LEU A 161 -12.58 -3.99 -5.77
CA LEU A 161 -12.98 -3.62 -7.12
C LEU A 161 -12.95 -4.82 -8.08
N PHE A 162 -11.88 -5.62 -8.04
CA PHE A 162 -11.77 -6.79 -8.91
C PHE A 162 -12.86 -7.82 -8.57
N GLN A 163 -13.09 -8.13 -7.29
CA GLN A 163 -14.09 -9.08 -6.85
C GLN A 163 -15.52 -8.64 -7.17
N VAL A 164 -15.84 -7.36 -6.99
CA VAL A 164 -17.15 -6.80 -7.34
C VAL A 164 -17.36 -6.79 -8.85
N SER A 165 -16.30 -6.54 -9.63
CA SER A 165 -16.39 -6.44 -11.09
C SER A 165 -16.52 -7.80 -11.79
N ILE A 166 -15.96 -8.89 -11.23
CA ILE A 166 -16.06 -10.24 -11.82
C ILE A 166 -17.31 -11.02 -11.39
N ARG A 167 -18.06 -10.54 -10.38
CA ARG A 167 -19.31 -11.16 -9.90
C ARG A 167 -20.56 -10.65 -10.64
N LYS A 168 -20.42 -9.63 -11.47
CA LYS A 168 -21.47 -9.13 -12.37
C LYS A 168 -21.33 -9.78 -13.74
#